data_AF-A0A1S3GDU8-F1
#
_entry.id   AF-A0A1S3GDU8-F1
#
_cell.length_a   1.000
_cell.length_b   1.000
_cell.length_c   1.000
_cell.angle_alpha   90.00
_cell.angle_beta   90.00
_cell.angle_gamma   90.00
#
_symmetry.space_group_name_H-M   'P 1'
#
loop_
_entity.id
_entity.type
_entity.pdbx_description
1 polymer ?
#
loop_
_entity_poly.entity_id
_entity_poly.type
_entity_poly.pdbx_seq_one_letter_code
_entity_poly.pdbx_strand_id
1 'polypeptide(L)'
;MREVELGWGKVLLVKDNGEYHALGHKCPHYGAPLVKGVLSRGRVRCPWHGACFNINTGDLEDFPGLDSLHKFQVKIEKEKVYIRASKQALQLQRRTKVMAKCISPSAGHSGSTNVLIVGAGAAGLVCAETLRQEGFSDRIVLCTLDRHLPYDRPKLSKSLDAQPEQLALRPKEFFRAYGIEVLTEAQVVTVDVRNKKVVFKDGFKLEYSKLLLAPGSSPKSLSCKGKEVENVFTIRTPEDANRVVRLARGRNAVVVGAGFLGMEVAAYLTEKAHSVSVVELEETPFRKFLGTRVGRALMKMFENNRVKFYMQTEVSELRAQEGKLKEVVLKSSKILRADVCVVGIGAVPATGFLRQSGISLDSRGFIPVNKMMQTNVPGVFAAGDAVTFPLAWRNNRKVNIPHWQMAHVQGRVAAQNMLAQEAEISTVPYLWTAMFGKSLRYAGYGEGFDDVIIQGDLEELKFVAFYTKGDEVIAVASMNYDPIVSKVAEVLASGRAIRKREVETGDMSWLTGKGS
;
A
#
# COMPACT_ATOMS: atom_id res chain seq x y z
N MET A 1 -0.21 18.19 -21.11
CA MET A 1 1.13 17.81 -20.57
C MET A 1 2.00 17.28 -21.71
N ARG A 2 3.32 17.48 -21.66
CA ARG A 2 4.28 16.99 -22.65
C ARG A 2 5.61 16.63 -21.99
N GLU A 3 6.29 15.61 -22.50
CA GLU A 3 7.68 15.31 -22.12
C GLU A 3 8.65 16.07 -23.05
N VAL A 4 9.63 16.76 -22.48
CA VAL A 4 10.60 17.59 -23.20
C VAL A 4 12.02 17.17 -22.84
N GLU A 5 12.89 17.06 -23.85
CA GLU A 5 14.30 16.70 -23.70
C GLU A 5 15.17 17.95 -23.52
N LEU A 6 16.09 17.92 -22.56
CA LEU A 6 17.00 19.02 -22.22
C LEU A 6 18.49 18.58 -22.32
N GLY A 7 18.79 17.69 -23.26
CA GLY A 7 20.13 17.14 -23.55
C GLY A 7 20.64 16.12 -22.53
N TRP A 8 20.57 16.43 -21.23
CA TRP A 8 21.05 15.57 -20.14
C TRP A 8 19.95 14.75 -19.46
N GLY A 9 18.72 14.85 -19.95
CA GLY A 9 17.55 14.21 -19.37
C GLY A 9 16.26 14.82 -19.89
N LYS A 10 15.14 14.41 -19.27
CA LYS A 10 13.80 14.83 -19.68
C LYS A 10 13.05 15.49 -18.53
N VAL A 11 12.08 16.32 -18.89
CA VAL A 11 11.17 16.99 -17.95
C VAL A 11 9.73 16.84 -18.40
N LEU A 12 8.81 16.84 -17.45
CA LEU A 12 7.39 16.98 -17.72
C LEU A 12 7.06 18.47 -17.77
N LEU A 13 6.73 18.97 -18.96
CA LEU A 13 6.14 20.28 -19.17
C LEU A 13 4.62 20.18 -19.04
N VAL A 14 4.07 20.93 -18.11
CA VAL A 14 2.63 21.03 -17.85
C VAL A 14 2.20 22.45 -18.22
N LYS A 15 1.09 22.56 -18.93
CA LYS A 15 0.36 23.82 -19.10
C LYS A 15 -0.95 23.67 -18.35
N ASP A 16 -1.24 24.54 -17.39
CA ASP A 16 -2.46 24.54 -16.59
C ASP A 16 -2.93 25.99 -16.46
N ASN A 17 -4.19 26.27 -16.79
CA ASN A 17 -4.78 27.63 -16.76
C ASN A 17 -3.92 28.73 -17.43
N GLY A 18 -3.22 28.40 -18.51
CA GLY A 18 -2.33 29.33 -19.23
C GLY A 18 -0.91 29.44 -18.69
N GLU A 19 -0.63 28.92 -17.50
CA GLU A 19 0.70 28.91 -16.88
C GLU A 19 1.49 27.65 -17.25
N TYR A 20 2.82 27.77 -17.29
CA TYR A 20 3.73 26.67 -17.62
C TYR A 20 4.55 26.23 -16.41
N HIS A 21 4.59 24.92 -16.19
CA HIS A 21 5.27 24.28 -15.07
C HIS A 21 6.18 23.17 -15.61
N ALA A 22 7.43 23.10 -15.15
CA ALA A 22 8.35 22.01 -15.50
C ALA A 22 8.69 21.18 -14.25
N LEU A 23 8.51 19.86 -14.34
CA LEU A 23 8.65 18.91 -13.22
C LEU A 23 9.49 17.70 -13.64
N GLY A 24 9.89 16.88 -12.67
CA GLY A 24 10.38 15.54 -12.94
C GLY A 24 9.38 14.73 -13.79
N HIS A 25 9.86 14.03 -14.81
CA HIS A 25 9.02 13.33 -15.80
C HIS A 25 8.52 11.94 -15.36
N LYS A 26 9.12 11.37 -14.32
CA LYS A 26 8.79 10.03 -13.81
C LYS A 26 8.31 10.10 -12.37
N CYS A 27 7.30 9.30 -12.05
CA CYS A 27 6.81 9.11 -10.69
C CYS A 27 7.94 8.50 -9.83
N PRO A 28 8.32 9.11 -8.69
CA PRO A 28 9.41 8.61 -7.84
C PRO A 28 9.14 7.26 -7.16
N HIS A 29 7.89 6.79 -7.14
CA HIS A 29 7.52 5.49 -6.58
C HIS A 29 8.18 4.34 -7.36
N TYR A 30 7.65 4.00 -8.55
CA TYR A 30 8.19 2.94 -9.43
C TYR A 30 8.39 3.43 -10.88
N GLY A 31 8.68 4.72 -11.09
CA GLY A 31 9.16 5.23 -12.37
C GLY A 31 8.11 5.40 -13.47
N ALA A 32 6.81 5.39 -13.13
CA ALA A 32 5.73 5.60 -14.11
C ALA A 32 5.91 6.92 -14.89
N PRO A 33 5.78 6.91 -16.23
CA PRO A 33 5.88 8.14 -17.02
C PRO A 33 4.68 9.05 -16.72
N LEU A 34 4.92 10.20 -16.10
CA LEU A 34 3.86 11.11 -15.67
C LEU A 34 3.16 11.83 -16.82
N VAL A 35 3.79 11.89 -18.00
CA VAL A 35 3.13 12.36 -19.23
C VAL A 35 1.91 11.51 -19.60
N LYS A 36 1.87 10.23 -19.19
CA LYS A 36 0.71 9.34 -19.35
C LYS A 36 -0.29 9.43 -18.19
N GLY A 37 -0.01 10.29 -17.19
CA GLY A 37 -0.85 10.50 -16.02
C GLY A 37 -2.06 11.38 -16.29
N VAL A 38 -2.69 11.85 -15.22
CA VAL A 38 -3.86 12.72 -15.26
C VAL A 38 -3.51 14.05 -14.60
N LEU A 39 -3.61 15.15 -15.35
CA LEU A 39 -3.56 16.51 -14.81
C LEU A 39 -4.97 16.89 -14.37
N SER A 40 -5.14 17.29 -13.12
CA SER A 40 -6.40 17.78 -12.59
C SER A 40 -6.15 18.62 -11.36
N ARG A 41 -6.80 19.80 -11.25
CA ARG A 41 -6.78 20.66 -10.06
C ARG A 41 -5.38 20.97 -9.52
N GLY A 42 -4.49 21.45 -10.39
CA GLY A 42 -3.13 21.84 -9.97
C GLY A 42 -2.21 20.69 -9.57
N ARG A 43 -2.56 19.42 -9.87
CA ARG A 43 -1.71 18.26 -9.58
C ARG A 43 -1.71 17.24 -10.71
N VAL A 44 -0.66 16.44 -10.78
CA VAL A 44 -0.54 15.29 -11.69
C VAL A 44 -0.67 14.00 -10.90
N ARG A 45 -1.68 13.19 -11.23
CA ARG A 45 -1.87 11.83 -10.72
C ARG A 45 -1.15 10.81 -11.60
N CYS A 46 -0.33 9.98 -10.97
CA CYS A 46 0.39 8.87 -11.57
C CYS A 46 -0.58 7.86 -12.23
N PRO A 47 -0.29 7.40 -13.46
CA PRO A 47 -1.16 6.46 -14.16
C PRO A 47 -1.05 5.03 -13.62
N TRP A 48 0.02 4.68 -12.90
CA TRP A 48 0.25 3.31 -12.44
C TRP A 48 -0.26 3.05 -11.03
N HIS A 49 0.04 3.98 -10.12
CA HIS A 49 -0.10 3.73 -8.68
C HIS A 49 -0.96 4.78 -7.97
N GLY A 50 -1.40 5.83 -8.67
CA GLY A 50 -2.28 6.84 -8.10
C GLY A 50 -1.60 7.95 -7.28
N ALA A 51 -0.28 7.91 -7.08
CA ALA A 51 0.47 8.98 -6.41
C ALA A 51 0.23 10.35 -7.07
N CYS A 52 0.09 11.42 -6.29
CA CYS A 52 -0.18 12.76 -6.81
C CYS A 52 0.92 13.75 -6.46
N PHE A 53 1.20 14.66 -7.39
CA PHE A 53 2.24 15.67 -7.24
C PHE A 53 1.71 17.06 -7.60
N ASN A 54 1.91 18.03 -6.71
CA ASN A 54 1.56 19.42 -6.93
C ASN A 54 2.37 20.00 -8.11
N ILE A 55 1.74 20.67 -9.08
CA ILE A 55 2.46 21.19 -10.25
C ILE A 55 3.29 22.44 -9.98
N ASN A 56 2.95 23.17 -8.91
CA ASN A 56 3.63 24.39 -8.51
C ASN A 56 4.91 24.07 -7.76
N THR A 57 4.84 23.16 -6.78
CA THR A 57 5.98 22.85 -5.90
C THR A 57 6.70 21.55 -6.26
N GLY A 58 6.04 20.65 -6.98
CA GLY A 58 6.48 19.26 -7.19
C GLY A 58 6.24 18.35 -5.99
N ASP A 59 5.63 18.83 -4.91
CA ASP A 59 5.46 18.03 -3.69
C ASP A 59 4.51 16.85 -3.87
N LEU A 60 4.84 15.74 -3.21
CA LEU A 60 3.96 14.58 -3.07
C LEU A 60 2.73 14.96 -2.22
N GLU A 61 1.56 14.97 -2.84
CA GLU A 61 0.28 15.31 -2.19
C GLU A 61 -0.57 14.08 -1.88
N ASP A 62 -0.40 12.99 -2.61
CA ASP A 62 -1.10 11.73 -2.40
C ASP A 62 -0.15 10.56 -2.71
N PHE A 63 -0.36 9.46 -2.01
CA PHE A 63 0.53 8.29 -1.97
C PHE A 63 0.14 7.28 -3.07
N PRO A 64 0.98 6.27 -3.37
CA PRO A 64 2.20 5.81 -2.70
C PRO A 64 3.49 6.53 -3.15
N GLY A 65 4.54 6.36 -2.36
CA GLY A 65 5.85 6.98 -2.57
C GLY A 65 6.27 7.81 -1.36
N LEU A 66 7.53 8.26 -1.37
CA LEU A 66 8.10 9.06 -0.27
C LEU A 66 8.78 10.35 -0.74
N ASP A 67 9.02 10.47 -2.06
CA ASP A 67 9.75 11.58 -2.63
C ASP A 67 8.83 12.46 -3.49
N SER A 68 9.10 13.76 -3.43
CA SER A 68 8.54 14.79 -4.31
C SER A 68 9.27 14.77 -5.67
N LEU A 69 8.66 15.40 -6.67
CA LEU A 69 9.31 15.70 -7.93
C LEU A 69 10.26 16.89 -7.78
N HIS A 70 11.35 16.89 -8.56
CA HIS A 70 12.08 18.12 -8.79
C HIS A 70 11.20 19.12 -9.55
N LYS A 71 11.23 20.38 -9.10
CA LYS A 71 10.62 21.52 -9.78
C LYS A 71 11.70 22.29 -10.52
N PHE A 72 11.50 22.53 -11.81
CA PHE A 72 12.43 23.27 -12.64
C PHE A 72 11.92 24.69 -12.89
N GLN A 73 12.84 25.63 -13.07
CA GLN A 73 12.50 27.02 -13.37
C GLN A 73 12.00 27.11 -14.81
N VAL A 74 10.89 27.83 -15.00
CA VAL A 74 10.29 28.09 -16.31
C VAL A 74 10.30 29.59 -16.55
N LYS A 75 10.75 30.01 -17.73
CA LYS A 75 10.67 31.39 -18.21
C LYS A 75 9.96 31.40 -19.55
N ILE A 76 9.01 32.31 -19.72
CA ILE A 76 8.32 32.53 -20.99
C ILE A 76 8.90 33.82 -21.59
N GLU A 77 9.42 33.75 -22.80
CA GLU A 77 9.77 34.95 -23.57
C GLU A 77 9.15 34.86 -24.95
N LYS A 78 8.29 35.83 -25.28
CA LYS A 78 7.44 35.78 -26.47
C LYS A 78 6.62 34.48 -26.47
N GLU A 79 6.66 33.70 -27.55
CA GLU A 79 5.95 32.42 -27.68
C GLU A 79 6.80 31.20 -27.32
N LYS A 80 7.98 31.40 -26.71
CA LYS A 80 8.92 30.32 -26.36
C LYS A 80 8.94 30.06 -24.86
N VAL A 81 8.98 28.77 -24.50
CA VAL A 81 9.10 28.29 -23.12
C VAL A 81 10.54 27.82 -22.89
N TYR A 82 11.25 28.47 -21.98
CA TYR A 82 12.60 28.12 -21.57
C TYR A 82 12.56 27.42 -20.22
N ILE A 83 13.28 26.29 -20.10
CA ILE A 83 13.37 25.51 -18.88
C ILE A 83 14.83 25.50 -18.42
N ARG A 84 15.08 25.97 -17.20
CA ARG A 84 16.40 25.91 -16.58
C ARG A 84 16.43 24.79 -15.53
N ALA A 85 17.39 23.88 -15.70
CA ALA A 85 17.58 22.74 -14.83
C ALA A 85 19.08 22.44 -14.63
N SER A 86 19.47 22.00 -13.45
CA SER A 86 20.82 21.46 -13.24
C SER A 86 20.90 20.02 -13.75
N LYS A 87 22.09 19.61 -14.21
CA LYS A 87 22.33 18.23 -14.67
C LYS A 87 21.96 17.20 -13.60
N GLN A 88 22.34 17.45 -12.35
CA GLN A 88 22.02 16.56 -11.23
C GLN A 88 20.51 16.43 -11.00
N ALA A 89 19.75 17.53 -11.04
CA ALA A 89 18.30 17.50 -10.88
C ALA A 89 17.61 16.74 -12.03
N LEU A 90 18.11 16.87 -13.27
CA LEU A 90 17.65 16.10 -14.43
C LEU A 90 17.97 14.61 -14.33
N GLN A 91 19.05 14.22 -13.66
CA GLN A 91 19.35 12.81 -13.45
C GLN A 91 18.53 12.21 -12.31
N LEU A 92 18.37 12.95 -11.20
CA LEU A 92 17.65 12.47 -10.02
C LEU A 92 16.13 12.47 -10.22
N GLN A 93 15.56 13.48 -10.88
CA GLN A 93 14.12 13.67 -11.15
C GLN A 93 13.21 13.82 -9.90
N ARG A 94 13.69 13.41 -8.74
CA ARG A 94 12.99 13.39 -7.45
C ARG A 94 13.81 14.07 -6.36
N ARG A 95 13.15 14.47 -5.28
CA ARG A 95 13.77 15.02 -4.07
C ARG A 95 13.00 14.60 -2.83
N THR A 96 13.67 14.49 -1.71
CA THR A 96 13.00 14.47 -0.41
C THR A 96 12.39 15.85 -0.15
N LYS A 97 11.18 15.91 0.44
CA LYS A 97 10.60 17.18 0.89
C LYS A 97 11.51 17.78 1.97
N VAL A 98 11.55 19.11 2.07
CA VAL A 98 12.34 19.78 3.12
C VAL A 98 11.85 19.30 4.49
N MET A 99 12.80 19.02 5.38
CA MET A 99 12.57 18.40 6.68
C MET A 99 13.44 19.10 7.73
N ALA A 100 12.86 19.36 8.90
CA ALA A 100 13.59 19.78 10.07
C ALA A 100 14.56 18.69 10.54
N LYS A 101 15.61 19.09 11.25
CA LYS A 101 16.54 18.18 11.94
C LYS A 101 16.19 18.14 13.43
N CYS A 102 16.58 17.05 14.08
CA CYS A 102 16.50 16.97 15.53
C CYS A 102 17.48 17.98 16.16
N ILE A 103 17.01 18.82 17.09
CA ILE A 103 17.83 19.82 17.78
C ILE A 103 18.23 19.33 19.19
N SER A 104 17.42 18.45 19.80
CA SER A 104 17.65 17.91 21.15
C SER A 104 17.51 16.38 21.19
N PRO A 105 18.62 15.62 21.10
CA PRO A 105 18.58 14.17 21.16
C PRO A 105 18.49 13.59 22.59
N SER A 106 18.61 14.40 23.64
CA SER A 106 18.78 13.93 25.03
C SER A 106 17.46 13.77 25.79
N ALA A 107 17.26 12.60 26.41
CA ALA A 107 16.11 12.19 27.22
C ALA A 107 15.93 12.93 28.57
N GLY A 108 16.42 14.17 28.72
CA GLY A 108 16.60 14.82 30.02
C GLY A 108 16.12 16.26 30.15
N HIS A 109 15.55 16.88 29.11
CA HIS A 109 14.98 18.23 29.24
C HIS A 109 13.50 18.13 29.59
N SER A 110 13.10 18.73 30.71
CA SER A 110 11.73 18.75 31.25
C SER A 110 10.68 19.44 30.36
N GLY A 111 11.03 19.79 29.11
CA GLY A 111 10.15 20.34 28.09
C GLY A 111 10.19 19.64 26.72
N SER A 112 10.94 18.54 26.53
CA SER A 112 11.03 17.85 25.24
C SER A 112 9.80 16.96 24.99
N THR A 113 9.13 17.14 23.85
CA THR A 113 8.06 16.23 23.40
C THR A 113 8.69 14.97 22.78
N ASN A 114 8.44 13.79 23.35
CA ASN A 114 8.88 12.52 22.75
C ASN A 114 7.75 11.89 21.93
N VAL A 115 7.99 11.65 20.64
CA VAL A 115 7.06 10.87 19.80
C VAL A 115 7.58 9.44 19.69
N LEU A 116 6.79 8.51 20.19
CA LEU A 116 7.04 7.08 20.04
C LEU A 116 6.10 6.50 18.97
N ILE A 117 6.66 5.72 18.05
CA ILE A 117 5.92 5.08 16.96
C ILE A 117 6.13 3.57 17.05
N VAL A 118 5.05 2.82 17.28
CA VAL A 118 5.06 1.36 17.34
C VAL A 118 4.67 0.80 15.97
N GLY A 119 5.67 0.33 15.22
CA GLY A 119 5.53 -0.25 13.90
C GLY A 119 6.21 0.59 12.81
N ALA A 120 7.15 -0.01 12.08
CA ALA A 120 7.99 0.65 11.08
C ALA A 120 7.59 0.34 9.62
N GLY A 121 6.29 0.08 9.38
CA GLY A 121 5.74 0.01 8.03
C GLY A 121 5.49 1.39 7.41
N ALA A 122 4.78 1.41 6.28
CA ALA A 122 4.37 2.63 5.56
C ALA A 122 3.82 3.75 6.48
N ALA A 123 2.88 3.41 7.35
CA ALA A 123 2.26 4.38 8.25
C ALA A 123 3.25 4.99 9.26
N GLY A 124 4.08 4.16 9.89
CA GLY A 124 5.04 4.62 10.88
C GLY A 124 6.17 5.46 10.28
N LEU A 125 6.73 5.02 9.15
CA LEU A 125 7.74 5.78 8.42
C LEU A 125 7.21 7.14 7.98
N VAL A 126 6.04 7.17 7.32
CA VAL A 126 5.47 8.44 6.86
C VAL A 126 5.07 9.34 8.02
N CYS A 127 4.61 8.81 9.16
CA CYS A 127 4.40 9.63 10.34
C CYS A 127 5.70 10.33 10.78
N ALA A 128 6.80 9.57 10.93
CA ALA A 128 8.10 10.12 11.30
C ALA A 128 8.61 11.16 10.29
N GLU A 129 8.46 10.89 8.99
CA GLU A 129 8.87 11.84 7.95
C GLU A 129 8.00 13.10 7.96
N THR A 130 6.67 12.95 8.05
CA THR A 130 5.75 14.09 8.09
C THR A 130 6.00 14.96 9.31
N LEU A 131 6.25 14.40 10.50
CA LEU A 131 6.63 15.21 11.67
C LEU A 131 7.81 16.13 11.37
N ARG A 132 8.87 15.60 10.77
CA ARG A 132 10.03 16.43 10.37
C ARG A 132 9.69 17.41 9.24
N GLN A 133 8.87 17.02 8.27
CA GLN A 133 8.41 17.92 7.19
C GLN A 133 7.60 19.11 7.72
N GLU A 134 6.84 18.89 8.79
CA GLU A 134 6.01 19.89 9.48
C GLU A 134 6.78 20.64 10.59
N GLY A 135 8.11 20.50 10.64
CA GLY A 135 8.96 21.30 11.52
C GLY A 135 9.20 20.73 12.92
N PHE A 136 8.68 19.54 13.24
CA PHE A 136 8.93 18.92 14.54
C PHE A 136 10.43 18.63 14.72
N SER A 137 11.04 19.16 15.78
CA SER A 137 12.48 19.12 16.03
C SER A 137 12.90 18.29 17.25
N ASP A 138 11.96 17.71 17.98
CA ASP A 138 12.24 16.91 19.18
C ASP A 138 12.42 15.42 18.83
N ARG A 139 12.60 14.56 19.83
CA ARG A 139 12.92 13.15 19.66
C ARG A 139 11.77 12.36 18.99
N ILE A 140 12.15 11.53 18.02
CA ILE A 140 11.26 10.54 17.38
C ILE A 140 11.91 9.17 17.50
N VAL A 141 11.18 8.21 18.06
CA VAL A 141 11.60 6.80 18.15
C VAL A 141 10.62 5.92 17.40
N LEU A 142 11.12 5.18 16.41
CA LEU A 142 10.37 4.23 15.59
C LEU A 142 10.76 2.79 15.98
N CYS A 143 9.84 2.04 16.58
CA CYS A 143 10.06 0.68 17.02
C CYS A 143 9.50 -0.34 16.03
N THR A 144 10.20 -1.45 15.83
CA THR A 144 9.74 -2.53 14.97
C THR A 144 10.20 -3.89 15.47
N LEU A 145 9.36 -4.91 15.24
CA LEU A 145 9.71 -6.31 15.45
C LEU A 145 10.73 -6.81 14.41
N ASP A 146 10.78 -6.18 13.25
CA ASP A 146 11.64 -6.60 12.16
C ASP A 146 13.12 -6.26 12.48
N ARG A 147 14.04 -7.10 11.99
CA ARG A 147 15.49 -6.85 12.08
C ARG A 147 15.98 -5.77 11.11
N HIS A 148 15.15 -5.41 10.14
CA HIS A 148 15.48 -4.49 9.05
C HIS A 148 14.89 -3.10 9.28
N LEU A 149 15.54 -2.09 8.71
CA LEU A 149 14.96 -0.74 8.56
C LEU A 149 13.67 -0.79 7.72
N PRO A 150 12.78 0.23 7.81
CA PRO A 150 11.56 0.29 7.00
C PRO A 150 11.76 -0.08 5.53
N TYR A 151 10.94 -1.01 5.03
CA TYR A 151 11.06 -1.55 3.68
C TYR A 151 9.70 -1.69 2.98
N ASP A 152 9.75 -1.78 1.65
CA ASP A 152 8.63 -1.87 0.73
C ASP A 152 7.98 -3.26 0.78
N ARG A 153 6.99 -3.42 1.66
CA ARG A 153 6.27 -4.69 1.86
C ARG A 153 5.53 -5.19 0.61
N PRO A 154 4.91 -4.35 -0.24
CA PRO A 154 4.32 -4.78 -1.51
C PRO A 154 5.26 -5.55 -2.43
N LYS A 155 6.58 -5.32 -2.35
CA LYS A 155 7.56 -6.06 -3.15
C LYS A 155 7.79 -7.50 -2.67
N LEU A 156 7.46 -7.84 -1.42
CA LEU A 156 7.69 -9.19 -0.89
C LEU A 156 6.94 -10.30 -1.65
N SER A 157 5.86 -9.96 -2.36
CA SER A 157 5.06 -10.89 -3.18
C SER A 157 5.21 -10.68 -4.68
N LYS A 158 5.86 -9.59 -5.13
CA LYS A 158 6.02 -9.22 -6.55
C LYS A 158 7.46 -9.34 -7.05
N SER A 159 8.42 -9.24 -6.13
CA SER A 159 9.85 -9.35 -6.37
C SER A 159 10.43 -10.21 -5.26
N LEU A 160 9.96 -11.46 -5.16
CA LEU A 160 10.52 -12.40 -4.20
C LEU A 160 12.01 -12.58 -4.52
N ASP A 161 12.79 -13.04 -3.54
CA ASP A 161 14.26 -13.20 -3.62
C ASP A 161 15.05 -11.87 -3.63
N ALA A 162 14.36 -10.74 -3.43
CA ALA A 162 15.02 -9.44 -3.24
C ALA A 162 15.82 -9.41 -1.92
N GLN A 163 16.96 -8.74 -1.96
CA GLN A 163 17.75 -8.49 -0.75
C GLN A 163 17.11 -7.36 0.07
N PRO A 164 17.18 -7.40 1.41
CA PRO A 164 16.57 -6.38 2.28
C PRO A 164 16.95 -4.93 1.89
N GLU A 165 18.18 -4.70 1.44
CA GLU A 165 18.69 -3.38 1.04
C GLU A 165 17.98 -2.86 -0.23
N GLN A 166 17.56 -3.74 -1.14
CA GLN A 166 16.79 -3.39 -2.35
C GLN A 166 15.33 -3.06 -2.04
N LEU A 167 14.86 -3.51 -0.87
CA LEU A 167 13.51 -3.27 -0.37
C LEU A 167 13.46 -2.04 0.55
N ALA A 168 14.61 -1.59 1.08
CA ALA A 168 14.69 -0.46 1.99
C ALA A 168 14.03 0.80 1.40
N LEU A 169 13.16 1.43 2.19
CA LEU A 169 12.45 2.64 1.80
C LEU A 169 13.33 3.88 1.92
N ARG A 170 14.24 3.86 2.89
CA ARG A 170 15.23 4.90 3.15
C ARG A 170 16.56 4.26 3.54
N PRO A 171 17.70 4.82 3.11
CA PRO A 171 19.01 4.35 3.56
C PRO A 171 19.23 4.70 5.04
N LYS A 172 20.18 4.03 5.70
CA LYS A 172 20.48 4.26 7.13
C LYS A 172 20.86 5.72 7.42
N GLU A 173 21.56 6.34 6.48
CA GLU A 173 22.02 7.72 6.53
C GLU A 173 20.87 8.72 6.62
N PHE A 174 19.71 8.39 6.03
CA PHE A 174 18.51 9.23 6.11
C PHE A 174 18.03 9.38 7.55
N PHE A 175 17.87 8.26 8.26
CA PHE A 175 17.41 8.25 9.66
C PHE A 175 18.36 9.02 10.57
N ARG A 176 19.68 8.85 10.36
CA ARG A 176 20.71 9.62 11.07
C ARG A 176 20.63 11.11 10.76
N ALA A 177 20.49 11.49 9.49
CA ALA A 177 20.47 12.89 9.05
C ALA A 177 19.29 13.69 9.63
N TYR A 178 18.17 13.03 9.90
CA TYR A 178 16.95 13.64 10.46
C TYR A 178 16.69 13.30 11.92
N GLY A 179 17.63 12.62 12.60
CA GLY A 179 17.50 12.23 14.01
C GLY A 179 16.22 11.44 14.28
N ILE A 180 15.95 10.42 13.45
CA ILE A 180 14.87 9.45 13.65
C ILE A 180 15.53 8.17 14.17
N GLU A 181 15.29 7.85 15.44
CA GLU A 181 15.80 6.62 16.04
C GLU A 181 14.96 5.44 15.57
N VAL A 182 15.61 4.35 15.14
CA VAL A 182 14.93 3.12 14.74
C VAL A 182 15.38 1.99 15.64
N LEU A 183 14.47 1.48 16.47
CA LEU A 183 14.68 0.33 17.34
C LEU A 183 14.14 -0.93 16.64
N THR A 184 15.05 -1.72 16.07
CA THR A 184 14.76 -3.01 15.45
C THR A 184 14.65 -4.12 16.48
N GLU A 185 14.00 -5.22 16.11
CA GLU A 185 13.80 -6.41 16.97
C GLU A 185 13.16 -6.07 18.34
N ALA A 186 12.45 -4.94 18.41
CA ALA A 186 11.87 -4.38 19.61
C ALA A 186 10.39 -4.76 19.72
N GLN A 187 10.11 -5.87 20.41
CA GLN A 187 8.74 -6.35 20.63
C GLN A 187 8.03 -5.58 21.73
N VAL A 188 7.03 -4.79 21.37
CA VAL A 188 6.09 -4.19 22.32
C VAL A 188 5.09 -5.24 22.81
N VAL A 189 4.90 -5.34 24.13
CA VAL A 189 3.99 -6.31 24.76
C VAL A 189 2.83 -5.66 25.49
N THR A 190 2.90 -4.38 25.84
CA THR A 190 1.76 -3.60 26.33
C THR A 190 2.02 -2.09 26.25
N VAL A 191 0.96 -1.31 26.36
CA VAL A 191 0.99 0.15 26.50
C VAL A 191 0.37 0.52 27.84
N ASP A 192 1.14 1.17 28.70
CA ASP A 192 0.66 1.78 29.92
C ASP A 192 0.24 3.23 29.63
N VAL A 193 -1.06 3.43 29.40
CA VAL A 193 -1.62 4.74 29.08
C VAL A 193 -1.65 5.69 30.28
N ARG A 194 -1.66 5.16 31.51
CA ARG A 194 -1.71 5.97 32.74
C ARG A 194 -0.36 6.65 32.97
N ASN A 195 0.71 5.88 32.85
CA ASN A 195 2.07 6.37 33.02
C ASN A 195 2.73 6.83 31.70
N LYS A 196 1.99 6.78 30.58
CA LYS A 196 2.45 7.10 29.23
C LYS A 196 3.75 6.37 28.84
N LYS A 197 3.75 5.05 29.03
CA LYS A 197 4.88 4.17 28.73
C LYS A 197 4.50 3.06 27.77
N VAL A 198 5.44 2.66 26.93
CA VAL A 198 5.39 1.42 26.15
C VAL A 198 6.35 0.43 26.79
N VAL A 199 5.89 -0.80 26.97
CA VAL A 199 6.67 -1.88 27.59
C VAL A 199 7.06 -2.90 26.54
N PHE A 200 8.34 -3.23 26.50
CA PHE A 200 8.93 -4.19 25.59
C PHE A 200 9.05 -5.57 26.24
N LYS A 201 9.21 -6.62 25.42
CA LYS A 201 9.26 -8.03 25.88
C LYS A 201 10.42 -8.31 26.84
N ASP A 202 11.53 -7.61 26.69
CA ASP A 202 12.71 -7.68 27.55
C ASP A 202 12.55 -6.89 28.87
N GLY A 203 11.40 -6.24 29.08
CA GLY A 203 11.12 -5.41 30.25
C GLY A 203 11.56 -3.96 30.09
N PHE A 204 12.24 -3.59 29.00
CA PHE A 204 12.57 -2.20 28.70
C PHE A 204 11.29 -1.36 28.58
N LYS A 205 11.38 -0.08 28.96
CA LYS A 205 10.24 0.85 28.95
C LYS A 205 10.65 2.15 28.28
N LEU A 206 9.79 2.66 27.41
CA LEU A 206 9.94 3.98 26.82
C LEU A 206 8.75 4.87 27.14
N GLU A 207 9.04 6.07 27.64
CA GLU A 207 8.06 7.12 27.87
C GLU A 207 7.72 7.86 26.59
N TYR A 208 6.49 8.34 26.47
CA TYR A 208 6.05 9.12 25.32
C TYR A 208 5.19 10.33 25.72
N SER A 209 5.30 11.40 24.94
CA SER A 209 4.37 12.53 24.98
C SER A 209 3.23 12.34 23.97
N LYS A 210 3.55 11.77 22.80
CA LYS A 210 2.60 11.32 21.78
C LYS A 210 2.98 9.90 21.33
N LEU A 211 1.98 9.07 21.07
CA LEU A 211 2.15 7.69 20.62
C LEU A 211 1.43 7.46 19.30
N LEU A 212 2.10 6.87 18.31
CA LEU A 212 1.44 6.26 17.16
C LEU A 212 1.48 4.73 17.28
N LEU A 213 0.31 4.10 17.19
CA LEU A 213 0.15 2.66 17.05
C LEU A 213 -0.04 2.32 15.57
N ALA A 214 1.01 1.78 14.94
CA ALA A 214 1.00 1.31 13.56
C ALA A 214 1.47 -0.16 13.44
N PRO A 215 0.95 -1.11 14.26
CA PRO A 215 1.46 -2.48 14.29
C PRO A 215 1.14 -3.28 13.02
N GLY A 216 0.23 -2.77 12.18
CA GLY A 216 -0.21 -3.44 10.96
C GLY A 216 -1.01 -4.71 11.27
N SER A 217 -0.77 -5.74 10.47
CA SER A 217 -1.52 -7.00 10.53
C SER A 217 -0.59 -8.21 10.63
N SER A 218 -1.11 -9.29 11.21
CA SER A 218 -0.49 -10.62 11.29
C SER A 218 -1.22 -11.59 10.36
N PRO A 219 -0.51 -12.44 9.61
CA PRO A 219 -1.14 -13.40 8.71
C PRO A 219 -1.97 -14.43 9.48
N LYS A 220 -3.08 -14.88 8.90
CA LYS A 220 -3.86 -16.00 9.44
C LYS A 220 -3.13 -17.32 9.16
N SER A 221 -3.12 -18.20 10.15
CA SER A 221 -2.61 -19.57 10.01
C SER A 221 -3.71 -20.55 9.65
N LEU A 222 -3.34 -21.68 9.03
CA LEU A 222 -4.27 -22.76 8.76
C LEU A 222 -4.70 -23.46 10.06
N SER A 223 -5.98 -23.79 10.14
CA SER A 223 -6.57 -24.60 11.21
C SER A 223 -6.80 -26.04 10.73
N CYS A 224 -5.73 -26.75 10.39
CA CYS A 224 -5.78 -28.12 9.86
C CYS A 224 -4.75 -29.03 10.55
N LYS A 225 -4.87 -30.34 10.36
CA LYS A 225 -3.86 -31.31 10.83
C LYS A 225 -2.54 -31.06 10.11
N GLY A 226 -1.41 -31.13 10.83
CA GLY A 226 -0.09 -30.88 10.26
C GLY A 226 0.25 -29.41 10.00
N LYS A 227 -0.48 -28.45 10.57
CA LYS A 227 -0.19 -27.01 10.41
C LYS A 227 1.22 -26.57 10.85
N GLU A 228 1.89 -27.36 11.68
CA GLU A 228 3.25 -27.09 12.18
C GLU A 228 4.36 -27.73 11.32
N VAL A 229 3.98 -28.40 10.22
CA VAL A 229 4.93 -29.05 9.30
C VAL A 229 5.87 -28.02 8.67
N GLU A 230 7.15 -28.38 8.51
CA GLU A 230 8.12 -27.52 7.86
C GLU A 230 7.76 -27.27 6.38
N ASN A 231 8.25 -26.15 5.84
CA ASN A 231 8.00 -25.67 4.48
C ASN A 231 6.56 -25.17 4.23
N VAL A 232 5.84 -24.83 5.29
CA VAL A 232 4.56 -24.10 5.24
C VAL A 232 4.80 -22.67 5.69
N PHE A 233 4.63 -21.70 4.79
CA PHE A 233 5.02 -20.31 5.00
C PHE A 233 3.83 -19.38 4.95
N THR A 234 3.89 -18.34 5.77
CA THR A 234 3.25 -17.06 5.48
C THR A 234 4.36 -16.11 5.04
N ILE A 235 4.07 -15.13 4.19
CA ILE A 235 5.08 -14.15 3.75
C ILE A 235 4.87 -12.85 4.50
N ARG A 236 5.77 -12.53 5.42
CA ARG A 236 5.75 -11.25 6.13
C ARG A 236 7.09 -10.52 6.09
N THR A 237 8.19 -11.23 5.92
CA THR A 237 9.55 -10.70 5.90
C THR A 237 10.26 -11.03 4.58
N PRO A 238 11.36 -10.32 4.24
CA PRO A 238 12.24 -10.73 3.14
C PRO A 238 12.74 -12.17 3.28
N GLU A 239 13.04 -12.61 4.51
CA GLU A 239 13.49 -13.97 4.79
C GLU A 239 12.44 -15.02 4.39
N ASP A 240 11.16 -14.78 4.69
CA ASP A 240 10.08 -15.69 4.31
C ASP A 240 9.99 -15.82 2.79
N ALA A 241 9.95 -14.69 2.08
CA ALA A 241 9.87 -14.64 0.63
C ALA A 241 11.06 -15.38 -0.03
N ASN A 242 12.27 -15.14 0.47
CA ASN A 242 13.49 -15.74 -0.09
C ASN A 242 13.55 -17.25 0.20
N ARG A 243 13.08 -17.70 1.38
CA ARG A 243 12.96 -19.15 1.69
C ARG A 243 11.96 -19.84 0.77
N VAL A 244 10.81 -19.22 0.52
CA VAL A 244 9.80 -19.74 -0.40
C VAL A 244 10.40 -19.96 -1.79
N VAL A 245 11.08 -18.96 -2.36
CA VAL A 245 11.69 -19.09 -3.70
C VAL A 245 12.74 -20.19 -3.75
N ARG A 246 13.65 -20.23 -2.77
CA ARG A 246 14.71 -21.25 -2.72
C ARG A 246 14.13 -22.66 -2.67
N LEU A 247 13.10 -22.89 -1.88
CA LEU A 247 12.47 -24.21 -1.73
C LEU A 247 11.56 -24.57 -2.90
N ALA A 248 10.93 -23.58 -3.54
CA ALA A 248 10.06 -23.81 -4.69
C ALA A 248 10.84 -24.18 -5.96
N ARG A 249 12.11 -23.78 -6.10
CA ARG A 249 12.88 -23.92 -7.34
C ARG A 249 12.92 -25.38 -7.83
N GLY A 250 12.34 -25.63 -9.00
CA GLY A 250 12.24 -26.96 -9.61
C GLY A 250 11.35 -27.96 -8.85
N ARG A 251 10.53 -27.50 -7.91
CA ARG A 251 9.68 -28.33 -7.03
C ARG A 251 8.20 -27.95 -7.12
N ASN A 252 7.33 -28.68 -6.42
CA ASN A 252 5.89 -28.43 -6.44
C ASN A 252 5.50 -27.44 -5.35
N ALA A 253 4.87 -26.33 -5.74
CA ALA A 253 4.39 -25.31 -4.84
C ALA A 253 2.85 -25.33 -4.76
N VAL A 254 2.32 -25.27 -3.54
CA VAL A 254 0.90 -25.04 -3.29
C VAL A 254 0.72 -23.66 -2.64
N VAL A 255 -0.22 -22.88 -3.14
CA VAL A 255 -0.64 -21.61 -2.55
C VAL A 255 -2.07 -21.77 -2.05
N VAL A 256 -2.32 -21.44 -0.79
CA VAL A 256 -3.64 -21.51 -0.16
C VAL A 256 -4.19 -20.09 -0.01
N GLY A 257 -5.28 -19.81 -0.70
CA GLY A 257 -5.89 -18.48 -0.83
C GLY A 257 -5.56 -17.81 -2.17
N ALA A 258 -6.60 -17.43 -2.90
CA ALA A 258 -6.55 -16.73 -4.19
C ALA A 258 -6.88 -15.23 -4.04
N GLY A 259 -6.39 -14.62 -2.95
CA GLY A 259 -6.35 -13.16 -2.77
C GLY A 259 -5.06 -12.54 -3.33
N PHE A 260 -4.82 -11.25 -3.06
CA PHE A 260 -3.68 -10.51 -3.60
C PHE A 260 -2.33 -11.18 -3.34
N LEU A 261 -2.02 -11.51 -2.08
CA LEU A 261 -0.76 -12.16 -1.75
C LEU A 261 -0.58 -13.49 -2.48
N GLY A 262 -1.60 -14.36 -2.40
CA GLY A 262 -1.52 -15.70 -2.98
C GLY A 262 -1.37 -15.67 -4.50
N MET A 263 -2.14 -14.83 -5.19
CA MET A 263 -2.07 -14.72 -6.64
C MET A 263 -0.76 -14.08 -7.13
N GLU A 264 -0.23 -13.07 -6.42
CA GLU A 264 1.08 -12.49 -6.74
C GLU A 264 2.21 -13.51 -6.58
N VAL A 265 2.20 -14.27 -5.47
CA VAL A 265 3.17 -15.34 -5.22
C VAL A 265 3.06 -16.46 -6.25
N ALA A 266 1.84 -16.91 -6.55
CA ALA A 266 1.61 -17.94 -7.57
C ALA A 266 2.16 -17.50 -8.93
N ALA A 267 1.91 -16.25 -9.33
CA ALA A 267 2.43 -15.71 -10.58
C ALA A 267 3.96 -15.65 -10.60
N TYR A 268 4.59 -15.21 -9.51
CA TYR A 268 6.05 -15.17 -9.41
C TYR A 268 6.66 -16.58 -9.47
N LEU A 269 6.06 -17.55 -8.80
CA LEU A 269 6.59 -18.91 -8.71
C LEU A 269 6.45 -19.72 -10.01
N THR A 270 5.56 -19.35 -10.92
CA THR A 270 5.38 -20.05 -12.21
C THR A 270 6.69 -20.20 -13.00
N GLU A 271 7.59 -19.21 -12.93
CA GLU A 271 8.88 -19.28 -13.64
C GLU A 271 9.98 -20.02 -12.88
N LYS A 272 9.75 -20.37 -11.61
CA LYS A 272 10.78 -20.94 -10.71
C LYS A 272 10.45 -22.37 -10.30
N ALA A 273 9.19 -22.67 -10.06
CA ALA A 273 8.71 -23.96 -9.59
C ALA A 273 8.48 -24.94 -10.74
N HIS A 274 8.50 -26.24 -10.44
CA HIS A 274 8.09 -27.28 -11.40
C HIS A 274 6.57 -27.24 -11.62
N SER A 275 5.80 -27.01 -10.56
CA SER A 275 4.35 -26.80 -10.67
C SER A 275 3.84 -25.84 -9.59
N VAL A 276 2.77 -25.11 -9.90
CA VAL A 276 2.08 -24.21 -8.97
C VAL A 276 0.60 -24.59 -8.95
N SER A 277 0.09 -24.86 -7.76
CA SER A 277 -1.34 -25.10 -7.53
C SER A 277 -1.90 -24.06 -6.56
N VAL A 278 -3.11 -23.57 -6.81
CA VAL A 278 -3.83 -22.62 -5.94
C VAL A 278 -5.08 -23.29 -5.39
N VAL A 279 -5.26 -23.23 -4.08
CA VAL A 279 -6.43 -23.75 -3.36
C VAL A 279 -7.24 -22.57 -2.83
N GLU A 280 -8.55 -22.52 -3.08
CA GLU A 280 -9.41 -21.42 -2.65
C GLU A 280 -10.81 -21.92 -2.27
N LEU A 281 -11.42 -21.27 -1.27
CA LEU A 281 -12.77 -21.52 -0.79
C LEU A 281 -13.85 -20.96 -1.72
N GLU A 282 -13.58 -19.81 -2.32
CA GLU A 282 -14.47 -19.16 -3.27
C GLU A 282 -14.47 -19.84 -4.65
N GLU A 283 -15.43 -19.50 -5.50
CA GLU A 283 -15.52 -20.02 -6.87
C GLU A 283 -14.51 -19.40 -7.85
N THR A 284 -14.02 -18.19 -7.56
CA THR A 284 -13.08 -17.44 -8.40
C THR A 284 -12.09 -16.64 -7.55
N PRO A 285 -10.86 -16.40 -8.02
CA PRO A 285 -9.93 -15.47 -7.38
C PRO A 285 -10.54 -14.09 -7.19
N PHE A 286 -10.17 -13.42 -6.09
CA PHE A 286 -10.64 -12.06 -5.78
C PHE A 286 -12.16 -11.85 -5.72
N ARG A 287 -13.00 -12.91 -5.64
CA ARG A 287 -14.46 -12.80 -5.76
C ARG A 287 -15.08 -11.66 -4.94
N LYS A 288 -14.71 -11.55 -3.66
CA LYS A 288 -15.22 -10.51 -2.75
C LYS A 288 -14.83 -9.08 -3.15
N PHE A 289 -13.73 -8.91 -3.87
CA PHE A 289 -13.16 -7.61 -4.22
C PHE A 289 -13.47 -7.21 -5.67
N LEU A 290 -13.41 -8.16 -6.61
CA LEU A 290 -13.56 -7.90 -8.05
C LEU A 290 -14.81 -8.50 -8.69
N GLY A 291 -15.55 -9.35 -7.97
CA GLY A 291 -16.69 -10.09 -8.51
C GLY A 291 -16.30 -11.26 -9.42
N THR A 292 -17.26 -12.14 -9.67
CA THR A 292 -17.04 -13.42 -10.37
C THR A 292 -16.56 -13.25 -11.81
N ARG A 293 -17.08 -12.26 -12.57
CA ARG A 293 -16.73 -12.05 -13.98
C ARG A 293 -15.25 -11.69 -14.15
N VAL A 294 -14.77 -10.69 -13.41
CA VAL A 294 -13.35 -10.28 -13.43
C VAL A 294 -12.47 -11.37 -12.82
N GLY A 295 -12.91 -11.98 -11.71
CA GLY A 295 -12.19 -13.09 -11.08
C GLY A 295 -11.95 -14.26 -12.03
N ARG A 296 -12.94 -14.64 -12.84
CA ARG A 296 -12.84 -15.71 -13.84
C ARG A 296 -11.87 -15.36 -14.98
N ALA A 297 -11.90 -14.12 -15.46
CA ALA A 297 -10.95 -13.66 -16.47
C ALA A 297 -9.50 -13.73 -15.97
N LEU A 298 -9.26 -13.29 -14.73
CA LEU A 298 -7.95 -13.42 -14.09
C LEU A 298 -7.57 -14.89 -13.84
N MET A 299 -8.53 -15.75 -13.45
CA MET A 299 -8.28 -17.19 -13.31
C MET A 299 -7.79 -17.82 -14.63
N LYS A 300 -8.47 -17.54 -15.75
CA LYS A 300 -8.08 -18.00 -17.10
C LYS A 300 -6.66 -17.53 -17.47
N MET A 301 -6.28 -16.30 -17.11
CA MET A 301 -4.90 -15.81 -17.28
C MET A 301 -3.88 -16.69 -16.55
N PHE A 302 -4.18 -17.09 -15.31
CA PHE A 302 -3.29 -17.94 -14.51
C PHE A 302 -3.24 -19.38 -15.04
N GLU A 303 -4.37 -19.93 -15.48
CA GLU A 303 -4.44 -21.26 -16.11
C GLU A 303 -3.64 -21.31 -17.42
N ASN A 304 -3.71 -20.25 -18.23
CA ASN A 304 -2.86 -20.10 -19.43
C ASN A 304 -1.36 -20.04 -19.09
N ASN A 305 -1.03 -19.60 -17.86
CA ASN A 305 0.32 -19.66 -17.28
C ASN A 305 0.55 -20.93 -16.44
N ARG A 306 -0.18 -22.01 -16.74
CA ARG A 306 -0.02 -23.37 -16.20
C ARG A 306 -0.25 -23.49 -14.69
N VAL A 307 -0.89 -22.51 -14.06
CA VAL A 307 -1.31 -22.61 -12.65
C VAL A 307 -2.56 -23.48 -12.57
N LYS A 308 -2.56 -24.46 -11.66
CA LYS A 308 -3.70 -25.36 -11.44
C LYS A 308 -4.57 -24.85 -10.30
N PHE A 309 -5.85 -24.67 -10.52
CA PHE A 309 -6.77 -24.24 -9.48
C PHE A 309 -7.57 -25.41 -8.88
N TYR A 310 -7.76 -25.32 -7.57
CA TYR A 310 -8.62 -26.17 -6.77
C TYR A 310 -9.55 -25.25 -5.98
N MET A 311 -10.63 -24.84 -6.64
CA MET A 311 -11.63 -23.90 -6.09
C MET A 311 -12.69 -24.63 -5.25
N GLN A 312 -13.44 -23.88 -4.45
CA GLN A 312 -14.51 -24.39 -3.59
C GLN A 312 -14.07 -25.57 -2.71
N THR A 313 -12.83 -25.54 -2.24
CA THR A 313 -12.27 -26.57 -1.37
C THR A 313 -11.23 -25.95 -0.44
N GLU A 314 -10.87 -26.67 0.61
CA GLU A 314 -9.89 -26.22 1.59
C GLU A 314 -8.93 -27.34 1.96
N VAL A 315 -7.82 -26.95 2.58
CA VAL A 315 -6.83 -27.89 3.12
C VAL A 315 -7.40 -28.55 4.38
N SER A 316 -7.48 -29.87 4.37
CA SER A 316 -7.88 -30.67 5.55
C SER A 316 -6.68 -31.15 6.36
N GLU A 317 -5.56 -31.44 5.70
CA GLU A 317 -4.36 -31.99 6.31
C GLU A 317 -3.11 -31.66 5.49
N LEU A 318 -2.01 -31.39 6.18
CA LEU A 318 -0.67 -31.25 5.63
C LEU A 318 0.14 -32.47 6.07
N ARG A 319 0.60 -33.28 5.11
CA ARG A 319 1.37 -34.50 5.41
C ARG A 319 2.85 -34.26 5.19
N ALA A 320 3.63 -34.79 6.12
CA ALA A 320 5.07 -34.66 6.11
C ALA A 320 5.77 -35.99 5.81
N GLN A 321 6.95 -35.88 5.23
CA GLN A 321 7.96 -36.92 5.19
C GLN A 321 9.24 -36.33 5.79
N GLU A 322 9.84 -36.99 6.78
CA GLU A 322 11.02 -36.48 7.51
C GLU A 322 10.81 -35.04 8.06
N GLY A 323 9.62 -34.77 8.59
CA GLY A 323 9.24 -33.46 9.16
C GLY A 323 8.91 -32.37 8.13
N LYS A 324 9.15 -32.60 6.84
CA LYS A 324 8.95 -31.62 5.76
C LYS A 324 7.71 -31.90 4.95
N LEU A 325 7.04 -30.85 4.49
CA LEU A 325 5.85 -30.95 3.65
C LEU A 325 6.11 -31.86 2.44
N LYS A 326 5.21 -32.81 2.22
CA LYS A 326 5.19 -33.67 1.03
C LYS A 326 3.86 -33.63 0.29
N GLU A 327 2.76 -33.53 1.03
CA GLU A 327 1.43 -33.52 0.45
C GLU A 327 0.50 -32.52 1.16
N VAL A 328 -0.37 -31.89 0.37
CA VAL A 328 -1.50 -31.10 0.83
C VAL A 328 -2.77 -31.86 0.49
N VAL A 329 -3.49 -32.31 1.52
CA VAL A 329 -4.76 -33.03 1.38
C VAL A 329 -5.90 -32.03 1.44
N LEU A 330 -6.79 -32.10 0.46
CA LEU A 330 -7.95 -31.23 0.38
C LEU A 330 -9.19 -31.94 0.92
N LYS A 331 -10.18 -31.18 1.42
CA LYS A 331 -11.49 -31.72 1.79
C LYS A 331 -12.24 -32.38 0.63
N SER A 332 -11.89 -32.07 -0.61
CA SER A 332 -12.37 -32.76 -1.81
C SER A 332 -11.75 -34.15 -2.02
N SER A 333 -10.97 -34.66 -1.06
CA SER A 333 -10.21 -35.91 -1.12
C SER A 333 -9.05 -35.92 -2.14
N LYS A 334 -8.84 -34.84 -2.89
CA LYS A 334 -7.65 -34.68 -3.73
C LYS A 334 -6.40 -34.49 -2.88
N ILE A 335 -5.31 -35.12 -3.31
CA ILE A 335 -4.00 -35.02 -2.68
C ILE A 335 -3.05 -34.34 -3.66
N LEU A 336 -2.46 -33.22 -3.24
CA LEU A 336 -1.51 -32.46 -4.03
C LEU A 336 -0.10 -32.74 -3.53
N ARG A 337 0.82 -33.14 -4.41
CA ARG A 337 2.25 -33.15 -4.06
C ARG A 337 2.73 -31.71 -3.87
N ALA A 338 3.39 -31.45 -2.75
CA ALA A 338 3.86 -30.13 -2.39
C ALA A 338 5.16 -30.23 -1.60
N ASP A 339 6.18 -29.52 -2.04
CA ASP A 339 7.45 -29.39 -1.34
C ASP A 339 7.50 -28.06 -0.56
N VAL A 340 6.66 -27.10 -0.96
CA VAL A 340 6.45 -25.81 -0.31
C VAL A 340 4.97 -25.42 -0.37
N CYS A 341 4.45 -24.88 0.74
CA CYS A 341 3.11 -24.32 0.83
C CYS A 341 3.17 -22.85 1.26
N VAL A 342 2.44 -21.97 0.59
CA VAL A 342 2.30 -20.56 0.98
C VAL A 342 0.85 -20.28 1.37
N VAL A 343 0.64 -19.79 2.57
CA VAL A 343 -0.67 -19.47 3.14
C VAL A 343 -0.95 -17.98 3.00
N GLY A 344 -1.90 -17.65 2.12
CA GLY A 344 -2.35 -16.30 1.77
C GLY A 344 -3.85 -16.08 2.04
N ILE A 345 -4.39 -16.65 3.10
CA ILE A 345 -5.83 -16.65 3.45
C ILE A 345 -6.32 -15.40 4.20
N GLY A 346 -5.55 -14.30 4.11
CA GLY A 346 -5.81 -13.04 4.79
C GLY A 346 -5.07 -12.87 6.11
N ALA A 347 -5.40 -11.79 6.82
CA ALA A 347 -4.70 -11.35 8.02
C ALA A 347 -5.67 -10.87 9.11
N VAL A 348 -5.16 -10.64 10.31
CA VAL A 348 -5.85 -10.04 11.46
C VAL A 348 -5.04 -8.86 11.99
N PRO A 349 -5.67 -7.84 12.62
CA PRO A 349 -4.92 -6.72 13.19
C PRO A 349 -3.95 -7.20 14.28
N ALA A 350 -2.71 -6.70 14.26
CA ALA A 350 -1.66 -7.09 15.20
C ALA A 350 -1.78 -6.34 16.54
N THR A 351 -2.95 -6.41 17.17
CA THR A 351 -3.37 -5.57 18.31
C THR A 351 -3.48 -6.33 19.62
N GLY A 352 -3.06 -7.59 19.66
CA GLY A 352 -3.20 -8.46 20.84
C GLY A 352 -2.58 -7.87 22.12
N PHE A 353 -1.49 -7.12 21.99
CA PHE A 353 -0.80 -6.45 23.09
C PHE A 353 -1.59 -5.28 23.73
N LEU A 354 -2.72 -4.87 23.12
CA LEU A 354 -3.53 -3.75 23.58
C LEU A 354 -4.71 -4.14 24.46
N ARG A 355 -5.04 -5.44 24.60
CA ARG A 355 -6.26 -5.91 25.28
C ARG A 355 -6.46 -5.38 26.70
N GLN A 356 -5.39 -5.07 27.42
CA GLN A 356 -5.41 -4.54 28.79
C GLN A 356 -4.79 -3.14 28.91
N SER A 357 -4.57 -2.47 27.78
CA SER A 357 -3.93 -1.14 27.74
C SER A 357 -4.87 0.03 28.03
N GLY A 358 -6.19 -0.19 28.00
CA GLY A 358 -7.19 0.88 28.04
C GLY A 358 -7.49 1.52 26.68
N ILE A 359 -6.75 1.15 25.62
CA ILE A 359 -7.07 1.52 24.24
C ILE A 359 -8.17 0.58 23.73
N SER A 360 -9.25 1.15 23.19
CA SER A 360 -10.40 0.40 22.70
C SER A 360 -10.06 -0.39 21.44
N LEU A 361 -10.59 -1.61 21.35
CA LEU A 361 -10.59 -2.44 20.15
C LEU A 361 -12.05 -2.75 19.76
N ASP A 362 -12.36 -2.78 18.47
CA ASP A 362 -13.66 -3.25 17.99
C ASP A 362 -13.79 -4.78 18.17
N SER A 363 -14.99 -5.32 17.90
CA SER A 363 -15.26 -6.76 18.04
C SER A 363 -14.39 -7.66 17.14
N ARG A 364 -13.75 -7.08 16.11
CA ARG A 364 -12.82 -7.77 15.21
C ARG A 364 -11.35 -7.53 15.58
N GLY A 365 -11.09 -6.76 16.63
CA GLY A 365 -9.77 -6.46 17.16
C GLY A 365 -9.08 -5.23 16.53
N PHE A 366 -9.74 -4.44 15.67
CA PHE A 366 -9.15 -3.23 15.11
C PHE A 366 -9.22 -2.06 16.10
N ILE A 367 -8.29 -1.12 16.02
CA ILE A 367 -8.29 0.12 16.82
C ILE A 367 -9.23 1.12 16.14
N PRO A 368 -10.38 1.50 16.73
CA PRO A 368 -11.22 2.55 16.16
C PRO A 368 -10.55 3.91 16.34
N VAL A 369 -10.51 4.69 15.26
CA VAL A 369 -10.00 6.07 15.28
C VAL A 369 -11.03 7.06 14.75
N ASN A 370 -10.94 8.31 15.17
CA ASN A 370 -11.71 9.40 14.61
C ASN A 370 -11.11 9.89 13.27
N LYS A 371 -11.66 10.96 12.67
CA LYS A 371 -11.18 11.52 11.39
C LYS A 371 -9.73 12.03 11.42
N MET A 372 -9.24 12.36 12.60
CA MET A 372 -7.89 12.86 12.88
C MET A 372 -6.91 11.75 13.29
N MET A 373 -7.30 10.48 13.14
CA MET A 373 -6.52 9.28 13.51
C MET A 373 -6.26 9.13 15.02
N GLN A 374 -7.04 9.82 15.87
CA GLN A 374 -6.94 9.70 17.32
C GLN A 374 -7.73 8.49 17.82
N THR A 375 -7.18 7.79 18.81
CA THR A 375 -7.86 6.72 19.56
C THR A 375 -8.75 7.31 20.66
N ASN A 376 -9.34 6.45 21.50
CA ASN A 376 -10.06 6.88 22.70
C ASN A 376 -9.16 7.49 23.80
N VAL A 377 -7.82 7.33 23.69
CA VAL A 377 -6.87 7.82 24.67
C VAL A 377 -6.20 9.11 24.16
N PRO A 378 -6.29 10.24 24.89
CA PRO A 378 -5.66 11.49 24.48
C PRO A 378 -4.14 11.36 24.25
N GLY A 379 -3.66 11.88 23.13
CA GLY A 379 -2.24 11.80 22.75
C GLY A 379 -1.82 10.46 22.13
N VAL A 380 -2.74 9.49 22.02
CA VAL A 380 -2.52 8.21 21.34
C VAL A 380 -3.28 8.20 20.02
N PHE A 381 -2.54 7.97 18.94
CA PHE A 381 -3.00 7.86 17.57
C PHE A 381 -2.81 6.43 17.07
N ALA A 382 -3.54 6.05 16.02
CA ALA A 382 -3.32 4.77 15.34
C ALA A 382 -3.45 4.92 13.82
N ALA A 383 -2.69 4.11 13.07
CA ALA A 383 -2.69 4.14 11.60
C ALA A 383 -2.31 2.78 10.99
N GLY A 384 -2.51 2.64 9.69
CA GLY A 384 -2.21 1.43 8.92
C GLY A 384 -3.29 0.35 9.05
N ASP A 385 -2.93 -0.89 8.72
CA ASP A 385 -3.88 -2.01 8.61
C ASP A 385 -4.66 -2.30 9.91
N ALA A 386 -4.16 -1.85 11.05
CA ALA A 386 -4.73 -2.13 12.36
C ALA A 386 -5.95 -1.27 12.75
N VAL A 387 -6.35 -0.28 11.93
CA VAL A 387 -7.38 0.69 12.32
C VAL A 387 -8.71 0.52 11.60
N THR A 388 -9.80 0.86 12.29
CA THR A 388 -11.05 1.25 11.63
C THR A 388 -11.22 2.76 11.70
N PHE A 389 -11.54 3.38 10.57
CA PHE A 389 -11.61 4.84 10.45
C PHE A 389 -12.83 5.27 9.63
N PRO A 390 -13.37 6.49 9.86
CA PRO A 390 -14.45 7.04 9.04
C PRO A 390 -13.91 7.44 7.64
N LEU A 391 -14.49 6.86 6.59
CA LEU A 391 -14.16 7.21 5.21
C LEU A 391 -15.07 8.33 4.71
N ALA A 392 -14.54 9.55 4.58
CA ALA A 392 -15.31 10.77 4.29
C ALA A 392 -16.22 10.63 3.06
N TRP A 393 -15.67 10.22 1.92
CA TRP A 393 -16.40 10.08 0.66
C TRP A 393 -17.41 8.91 0.62
N ARG A 394 -17.52 8.14 1.72
CA ARG A 394 -18.55 7.12 1.95
C ARG A 394 -19.40 7.48 3.17
N ASN A 395 -19.76 8.76 3.30
CA ASN A 395 -20.61 9.29 4.37
C ASN A 395 -20.07 8.95 5.77
N ASN A 396 -18.75 9.04 5.95
CA ASN A 396 -18.05 8.70 7.19
C ASN A 396 -18.29 7.26 7.68
N ARG A 397 -18.68 6.33 6.79
CA ARG A 397 -18.77 4.90 7.12
C ARG A 397 -17.45 4.46 7.74
N LYS A 398 -17.52 3.77 8.88
CA LYS A 398 -16.35 3.15 9.50
C LYS A 398 -15.90 1.96 8.66
N VAL A 399 -14.68 2.00 8.16
CA VAL A 399 -14.10 0.99 7.28
C VAL A 399 -12.71 0.58 7.76
N ASN A 400 -12.21 -0.53 7.26
CA ASN A 400 -10.80 -0.92 7.31
C ASN A 400 -10.32 -1.15 5.88
N ILE A 401 -9.22 -0.51 5.48
CA ILE A 401 -8.63 -0.63 4.14
C ILE A 401 -7.15 -0.97 4.33
N PRO A 402 -6.78 -2.26 4.41
CA PRO A 402 -5.40 -2.69 4.65
C PRO A 402 -4.58 -2.56 3.36
N HIS A 403 -4.23 -1.32 3.03
CA HIS A 403 -3.57 -0.99 1.77
C HIS A 403 -2.42 -0.02 1.97
N TRP A 404 -1.37 -0.19 1.16
CA TRP A 404 -0.11 0.56 1.23
C TRP A 404 -0.31 2.07 1.13
N GLN A 405 -1.11 2.53 0.17
CA GLN A 405 -1.42 3.95 0.00
C GLN A 405 -2.19 4.51 1.20
N MET A 406 -3.16 3.76 1.73
CA MET A 406 -3.94 4.20 2.90
C MET A 406 -3.09 4.27 4.17
N ALA A 407 -2.18 3.31 4.38
CA ALA A 407 -1.27 3.34 5.51
C ALA A 407 -0.42 4.61 5.52
N HIS A 408 0.13 5.02 4.37
CA HIS A 408 0.87 6.28 4.27
C HIS A 408 -0.01 7.49 4.59
N VAL A 409 -1.21 7.57 3.99
CA VAL A 409 -2.13 8.70 4.22
C VAL A 409 -2.49 8.83 5.70
N GLN A 410 -2.82 7.71 6.36
CA GLN A 410 -3.14 7.68 7.78
C GLN A 410 -1.92 8.08 8.63
N GLY A 411 -0.71 7.63 8.27
CA GLY A 411 0.53 8.06 8.93
C GLY A 411 0.76 9.57 8.85
N ARG A 412 0.54 10.16 7.67
CA ARG A 412 0.66 11.61 7.45
C ARG A 412 -0.36 12.38 8.29
N VAL A 413 -1.64 11.98 8.24
CA VAL A 413 -2.72 12.64 9.00
C VAL A 413 -2.49 12.51 10.51
N ALA A 414 -2.02 11.36 10.99
CA ALA A 414 -1.68 11.20 12.39
C ALA A 414 -0.56 12.16 12.83
N ALA A 415 0.51 12.29 12.03
CA ALA A 415 1.60 13.23 12.31
C ALA A 415 1.13 14.70 12.37
N GLN A 416 0.33 15.13 11.39
CA GLN A 416 -0.23 16.49 11.34
C GLN A 416 -1.09 16.77 12.58
N ASN A 417 -1.89 15.80 13.03
CA ASN A 417 -2.74 15.96 14.21
C ASN A 417 -2.01 15.77 15.55
N MET A 418 -0.84 15.11 15.57
CA MET A 418 0.06 15.20 16.72
C MET A 418 0.53 16.63 16.97
N LEU A 419 0.61 17.44 15.90
CA LEU A 419 0.95 18.87 15.88
C LEU A 419 -0.29 19.79 15.86
N ALA A 420 -1.48 19.27 16.16
CA ALA A 420 -2.73 20.01 16.26
C ALA A 420 -3.16 20.78 14.98
N GLN A 421 -2.87 20.24 13.80
CA GLN A 421 -3.25 20.86 12.51
C GLN A 421 -4.69 20.56 12.03
N GLU A 422 -5.47 19.78 12.78
CA GLU A 422 -6.86 19.40 12.42
C GLU A 422 -7.02 18.77 11.02
N ALA A 423 -6.03 18.00 10.58
CA ALA A 423 -6.03 17.36 9.28
C ALA A 423 -7.02 16.17 9.20
N GLU A 424 -7.71 16.03 8.07
CA GLU A 424 -8.57 14.88 7.76
C GLU A 424 -8.10 14.15 6.50
N ILE A 425 -8.51 12.89 6.34
CA ILE A 425 -8.25 12.10 5.14
C ILE A 425 -9.14 12.58 3.99
N SER A 426 -8.51 13.10 2.93
CA SER A 426 -9.17 13.57 1.69
C SER A 426 -8.83 12.74 0.45
N THR A 427 -8.23 11.56 0.62
CA THR A 427 -7.84 10.68 -0.50
C THR A 427 -8.99 9.80 -1.00
N VAL A 428 -8.94 9.45 -2.28
CA VAL A 428 -9.60 8.26 -2.83
C VAL A 428 -8.64 7.08 -2.66
N PRO A 429 -9.06 5.95 -2.05
CA PRO A 429 -8.19 4.78 -1.94
C PRO A 429 -7.78 4.30 -3.32
N TYR A 430 -6.48 4.02 -3.50
CA TYR A 430 -5.92 3.57 -4.77
C TYR A 430 -5.05 2.34 -4.55
N LEU A 431 -5.29 1.27 -5.31
CA LEU A 431 -4.58 -0.01 -5.23
C LEU A 431 -4.08 -0.45 -6.60
N TRP A 432 -2.98 -1.19 -6.61
CA TRP A 432 -2.49 -1.90 -7.77
C TRP A 432 -2.03 -3.31 -7.38
N THR A 433 -2.07 -4.22 -8.34
CA THR A 433 -1.38 -5.50 -8.28
C THR A 433 -0.82 -5.83 -9.65
N ALA A 434 0.32 -6.53 -9.69
CA ALA A 434 0.99 -6.91 -10.93
C ALA A 434 1.26 -8.41 -10.92
N MET A 435 0.85 -9.08 -12.00
CA MET A 435 0.94 -10.53 -12.18
C MET A 435 1.26 -10.79 -13.65
N PHE A 436 2.28 -11.61 -13.95
CA PHE A 436 2.73 -11.93 -15.32
C PHE A 436 2.97 -10.70 -16.21
N GLY A 437 3.57 -9.63 -15.64
CA GLY A 437 3.82 -8.37 -16.35
C GLY A 437 2.57 -7.55 -16.68
N LYS A 438 1.37 -8.01 -16.34
CA LYS A 438 0.11 -7.25 -16.45
C LYS A 438 -0.22 -6.60 -15.11
N SER A 439 -0.84 -5.43 -15.13
CA SER A 439 -1.22 -4.70 -13.91
C SER A 439 -2.72 -4.45 -13.84
N LEU A 440 -3.32 -4.85 -12.73
CA LEU A 440 -4.65 -4.45 -12.33
C LEU A 440 -4.52 -3.19 -11.48
N ARG A 441 -5.33 -2.17 -11.79
CA ARG A 441 -5.45 -0.94 -11.00
C ARG A 441 -6.84 -0.83 -10.45
N TYR A 442 -6.96 -0.18 -9.30
CA TYR A 442 -8.23 -0.03 -8.60
C TYR A 442 -8.29 1.31 -7.88
N ALA A 443 -9.43 2.00 -7.96
CA ALA A 443 -9.70 3.20 -7.17
C ALA A 443 -11.09 3.14 -6.53
N GLY A 444 -11.20 3.66 -5.31
CA GLY A 444 -12.44 3.67 -4.53
C GLY A 444 -12.48 2.59 -3.45
N TYR A 445 -13.69 2.19 -3.05
CA TYR A 445 -13.97 1.27 -1.94
C TYR A 445 -15.26 0.56 -2.29
N GLY A 446 -15.13 -0.63 -2.86
CA GLY A 446 -16.21 -1.35 -3.53
C GLY A 446 -16.99 -2.24 -2.58
N GLU A 447 -16.62 -2.33 -1.30
CA GLU A 447 -17.28 -3.25 -0.37
C GLU A 447 -18.79 -2.99 -0.31
N GLY A 448 -19.55 -4.04 -0.62
CA GLY A 448 -21.02 -4.02 -0.67
C GLY A 448 -21.61 -3.68 -2.05
N PHE A 449 -20.82 -3.56 -3.10
CA PHE A 449 -21.32 -3.40 -4.48
C PHE A 449 -22.38 -4.47 -4.81
N ASP A 450 -23.35 -4.12 -5.65
CA ASP A 450 -24.42 -5.01 -6.09
C ASP A 450 -24.41 -5.26 -7.61
N ASP A 451 -23.66 -4.47 -8.39
CA ASP A 451 -23.49 -4.71 -9.82
C ASP A 451 -22.09 -4.30 -10.31
N VAL A 452 -21.69 -4.86 -11.45
CA VAL A 452 -20.40 -4.62 -12.11
C VAL A 452 -20.61 -4.38 -13.61
N ILE A 453 -20.42 -3.13 -14.02
CA ILE A 453 -20.50 -2.72 -15.42
C ILE A 453 -19.11 -2.83 -16.04
N ILE A 454 -19.01 -3.59 -17.11
CA ILE A 454 -17.73 -3.88 -17.76
C ILE A 454 -17.75 -3.27 -19.15
N GLN A 455 -16.71 -2.51 -19.46
CA GLN A 455 -16.42 -2.03 -20.81
C GLN A 455 -15.08 -2.57 -21.27
N GLY A 456 -14.96 -2.82 -22.58
CA GLY A 456 -13.83 -3.52 -23.17
C GLY A 456 -14.00 -5.04 -23.11
N ASP A 457 -12.88 -5.75 -23.14
CA ASP A 457 -12.85 -7.21 -23.30
C ASP A 457 -12.10 -7.88 -22.14
N LEU A 458 -12.80 -8.79 -21.45
CA LEU A 458 -12.25 -9.58 -20.36
C LEU A 458 -11.31 -10.68 -20.84
N GLU A 459 -11.55 -11.27 -22.00
CA GLU A 459 -10.71 -12.33 -22.57
C GLU A 459 -9.35 -11.78 -23.01
N GLU A 460 -9.33 -10.57 -23.60
CA GLU A 460 -8.10 -9.86 -23.93
C GLU A 460 -7.42 -9.19 -22.73
N LEU A 461 -8.07 -9.20 -21.56
CA LEU A 461 -7.64 -8.47 -20.35
C LEU A 461 -7.43 -6.98 -20.62
N LYS A 462 -8.28 -6.39 -21.47
CA LYS A 462 -8.30 -4.98 -21.83
C LYS A 462 -9.67 -4.41 -21.49
N PHE A 463 -9.87 -4.10 -20.22
CA PHE A 463 -11.18 -3.74 -19.70
C PHE A 463 -11.11 -2.68 -18.60
N VAL A 464 -12.25 -2.05 -18.38
CA VAL A 464 -12.59 -1.30 -17.17
C VAL A 464 -13.85 -1.91 -16.56
N ALA A 465 -13.84 -2.09 -15.25
CA ALA A 465 -14.97 -2.59 -14.47
C ALA A 465 -15.38 -1.54 -13.43
N PHE A 466 -16.60 -1.04 -13.54
CA PHE A 466 -17.20 -0.11 -12.59
C PHE A 466 -18.08 -0.86 -11.62
N TYR A 467 -17.81 -0.71 -10.33
CA TYR A 467 -18.55 -1.36 -9.25
C TYR A 467 -19.58 -0.38 -8.71
N THR A 468 -20.85 -0.77 -8.72
CA THR A 468 -21.94 0.10 -8.30
C THR A 468 -22.62 -0.36 -7.03
N LYS A 469 -23.19 0.59 -6.29
CA LYS A 469 -24.15 0.35 -5.21
C LYS A 469 -25.40 1.15 -5.53
N GLY A 470 -26.48 0.47 -5.92
CA GLY A 470 -27.64 1.15 -6.48
C GLY A 470 -27.24 1.93 -7.74
N ASP A 471 -27.51 3.24 -7.78
CA ASP A 471 -27.19 4.09 -8.92
C ASP A 471 -25.80 4.76 -8.85
N GLU A 472 -24.97 4.45 -7.86
CA GLU A 472 -23.65 5.10 -7.69
C GLU A 472 -22.48 4.17 -7.98
N VAL A 473 -21.50 4.65 -8.74
CA VAL A 473 -20.19 4.00 -8.89
C VAL A 473 -19.37 4.27 -7.63
N ILE A 474 -19.07 3.21 -6.89
CA ILE A 474 -18.32 3.26 -5.63
C ILE A 474 -16.87 2.79 -5.79
N ALA A 475 -16.53 2.16 -6.91
CA ALA A 475 -15.16 1.83 -7.26
C ALA A 475 -14.99 1.56 -8.75
N VAL A 476 -13.74 1.55 -9.20
CA VAL A 476 -13.36 1.15 -10.55
C VAL A 476 -12.13 0.26 -10.50
N ALA A 477 -12.08 -0.78 -11.34
CA ALA A 477 -10.88 -1.53 -11.65
C ALA A 477 -10.57 -1.47 -13.15
N SER A 478 -9.31 -1.61 -13.54
CA SER A 478 -8.96 -1.80 -14.94
C SER A 478 -7.70 -2.64 -15.11
N MET A 479 -7.61 -3.30 -16.27
CA MET A 479 -6.37 -3.92 -16.75
C MET A 479 -6.16 -3.48 -18.21
N ASN A 480 -4.94 -3.06 -18.55
CA ASN A 480 -4.54 -2.56 -19.88
C ASN A 480 -5.44 -1.45 -20.45
N TYR A 481 -6.05 -0.63 -19.61
CA TYR A 481 -6.98 0.44 -20.00
C TYR A 481 -6.58 1.82 -19.44
N ASP A 482 -5.27 2.10 -19.38
CA ASP A 482 -4.77 3.32 -18.75
C ASP A 482 -5.09 4.60 -19.52
N PRO A 483 -5.24 5.75 -18.82
CA PRO A 483 -5.12 5.93 -17.36
C PRO A 483 -6.51 6.01 -16.67
N ILE A 484 -7.48 5.19 -17.09
CA ILE A 484 -8.91 5.33 -16.70
C ILE A 484 -9.13 5.40 -15.19
N VAL A 485 -8.48 4.52 -14.41
CA VAL A 485 -8.63 4.45 -12.96
C VAL A 485 -8.15 5.75 -12.29
N SER A 486 -7.06 6.35 -12.79
CA SER A 486 -6.59 7.65 -12.29
C SER A 486 -7.52 8.80 -12.67
N LYS A 487 -8.18 8.75 -13.85
CA LYS A 487 -9.19 9.76 -14.22
C LYS A 487 -10.40 9.68 -13.31
N VAL A 488 -10.94 8.48 -13.10
CA VAL A 488 -12.07 8.24 -12.18
C VAL A 488 -11.71 8.64 -10.75
N ALA A 489 -10.50 8.34 -10.28
CA ALA A 489 -10.04 8.77 -8.96
C ALA A 489 -10.05 10.30 -8.81
N GLU A 490 -9.70 11.07 -9.85
CA GLU A 490 -9.80 12.54 -9.81
C GLU A 490 -11.24 13.04 -9.77
N VAL A 491 -12.16 12.40 -10.50
CA VAL A 491 -13.60 12.72 -10.44
C VAL A 491 -14.17 12.42 -9.05
N LEU A 492 -13.89 11.25 -8.49
CA LEU A 492 -14.31 10.89 -7.13
C LEU A 492 -13.71 11.86 -6.09
N ALA A 493 -12.44 12.21 -6.25
CA ALA A 493 -11.78 13.17 -5.37
C ALA A 493 -12.32 14.61 -5.51
N SER A 494 -13.09 14.94 -6.56
CA SER A 494 -13.77 16.23 -6.69
C SER A 494 -15.13 16.27 -5.99
N GLY A 495 -15.54 15.16 -5.35
CA GLY A 495 -16.85 15.03 -4.72
C GLY A 495 -17.99 14.80 -5.73
N ARG A 496 -17.69 14.65 -7.03
CA ARG A 496 -18.71 14.34 -8.04
C ARG A 496 -19.05 12.85 -7.96
N ALA A 497 -20.32 12.54 -7.67
CA ALA A 497 -20.85 11.20 -7.84
C ALA A 497 -20.90 10.83 -9.33
N ILE A 498 -20.51 9.60 -9.64
CA ILE A 498 -20.64 9.01 -10.99
C ILE A 498 -21.83 8.06 -10.93
N ARG A 499 -22.82 8.27 -11.81
CA ARG A 499 -24.04 7.47 -11.85
C ARG A 499 -23.88 6.24 -12.73
N LYS A 500 -24.65 5.19 -12.44
CA LYS A 500 -24.63 3.92 -13.16
C LYS A 500 -24.83 4.14 -14.67
N ARG A 501 -25.85 4.92 -15.04
CA ARG A 501 -26.16 5.28 -16.44
C ARG A 501 -25.00 5.92 -17.22
N GLU A 502 -24.08 6.63 -16.54
CA GLU A 502 -22.94 7.30 -17.19
C GLU A 502 -21.86 6.30 -17.63
N VAL A 503 -21.85 5.09 -17.06
CA VAL A 503 -20.87 4.05 -17.37
C VAL A 503 -21.48 2.87 -18.14
N GLU A 504 -22.79 2.84 -18.36
CA GLU A 504 -23.47 1.81 -19.17
C GLU A 504 -23.30 2.02 -20.67
N THR A 505 -23.27 3.28 -21.13
CA THR A 505 -23.33 3.62 -22.56
C THR A 505 -22.00 3.46 -23.31
N GLY A 506 -20.90 3.23 -22.59
CA GLY A 506 -19.54 3.25 -23.17
C GLY A 506 -19.00 4.66 -23.43
N ASP A 507 -19.84 5.71 -23.35
CA ASP A 507 -19.39 7.09 -23.51
C ASP A 507 -18.67 7.56 -22.24
N MET A 508 -17.39 7.88 -22.42
CA MET A 508 -16.47 8.30 -21.37
C MET A 508 -16.23 9.82 -21.37
N SER A 509 -17.00 10.58 -22.15
CA SER A 509 -16.92 12.04 -22.25
C SER A 509 -17.04 12.75 -20.88
N TRP A 510 -17.74 12.13 -19.93
CA TRP A 510 -17.89 12.63 -18.56
C TRP A 510 -16.58 12.70 -17.75
N LEU A 511 -15.53 11.97 -18.18
CA LEU A 511 -14.19 11.99 -17.57
C LEU A 511 -13.35 13.19 -18.02
N THR A 512 -13.69 13.77 -19.16
CA THR A 512 -13.13 15.06 -19.58
C THR A 512 -14.04 16.13 -18.99
N GLY A 513 -13.57 16.85 -17.97
CA GLY A 513 -14.24 18.10 -17.58
C GLY A 513 -14.38 18.97 -18.85
N LYS A 514 -15.53 19.63 -19.03
CA LYS A 514 -15.65 20.66 -20.06
C LYS A 514 -14.58 21.72 -19.78
N GLY A 515 -13.52 21.73 -20.58
CA GLY A 515 -12.43 22.71 -20.50
C GLY A 515 -11.13 22.17 -19.89
N SER A 516 -10.18 21.85 -20.75
CA SER A 516 -8.73 21.87 -20.48
C SER A 516 -8.05 22.54 -21.65
#